data_AF-A0A9X3F0Q9-F1
#
_entry.id   AF-A0A9X3F0Q9-F1
#
_cell.length_a   1.000
_cell.length_b   1.000
_cell.length_c   1.000
_cell.angle_alpha   90.00
_cell.angle_beta   90.00
_cell.angle_gamma   90.00
#
_symmetry.space_group_name_H-M   'P 1'
#
loop_
_entity.id
_entity.type
_entity.pdbx_description
1 polymer ?
#
loop_
_entity_poly.entity_id
_entity_poly.type
_entity_poly.pdbx_seq_one_letter_code
_entity_poly.pdbx_strand_id
1 'polypeptide(L)'
;MKFIHRLKSAVGIGTPTLAIEGVVGPVRPGEVLRGTLVLLGGTYEVPVERVLLHFDEQHLTHMVPSGAAPPDRESRRQVAAAELALDAPVLRSGERIVREFALPLPPQLEPSDGPRAYALLAEVPIAGVDPRAELPLDVVA
;
A
#
# COMPACT_ATOMS: atom_id res chain seq x y z
N MET A 1 8.27 -25.55 -6.78
CA MET A 1 8.19 -25.09 -5.37
C MET A 1 7.03 -24.10 -5.28
N LYS A 2 6.12 -24.31 -4.31
CA LYS A 2 4.83 -23.61 -4.16
C LYS A 2 5.03 -22.17 -3.64
N PHE A 3 4.52 -21.16 -4.36
CA PHE A 3 4.54 -19.74 -3.94
C PHE A 3 3.16 -19.06 -3.98
N ILE A 4 2.07 -19.82 -3.77
CA ILE A 4 0.73 -19.24 -3.62
C ILE A 4 0.38 -19.24 -2.14
N HIS A 5 0.97 -18.31 -1.37
CA HIS A 5 0.60 -18.14 0.02
C HIS A 5 0.76 -16.68 0.42
N ARG A 6 -0.17 -15.82 -0.02
CA ARG A 6 -0.43 -14.48 0.56
C ARG A 6 -1.68 -13.74 0.05
N LEU A 7 -2.54 -14.37 -0.75
CA LEU A 7 -3.81 -13.76 -1.20
C LEU A 7 -4.99 -14.06 -0.22
N LYS A 8 -4.80 -13.83 1.09
CA LYS A 8 -5.83 -14.09 2.12
C LYS A 8 -6.44 -12.84 2.75
N SER A 9 -5.94 -11.66 2.41
CA SER A 9 -6.35 -10.42 3.08
C SER A 9 -7.22 -9.53 2.20
N ALA A 10 -8.31 -10.08 1.66
CA ALA A 10 -9.46 -9.32 1.15
C ALA A 10 -10.49 -10.32 0.63
N VAL A 11 -11.50 -10.68 1.44
CA VAL A 11 -12.60 -11.49 0.94
C VAL A 11 -13.92 -10.87 1.38
N GLY A 12 -14.25 -9.73 0.76
CA GLY A 12 -15.62 -9.58 0.29
C GLY A 12 -15.78 -10.62 -0.81
N ILE A 13 -16.68 -11.59 -0.65
CA ILE A 13 -16.89 -12.63 -1.66
C ILE A 13 -17.31 -11.92 -2.96
N GLY A 14 -16.43 -11.93 -3.97
CA GLY A 14 -16.69 -11.34 -5.28
C GLY A 14 -16.30 -9.87 -5.47
N THR A 15 -15.62 -9.23 -4.52
CA THR A 15 -15.06 -7.88 -4.73
C THR A 15 -13.69 -7.94 -5.42
N PRO A 16 -13.30 -6.90 -6.19
CA PRO A 16 -11.92 -6.77 -6.66
C PRO A 16 -10.94 -6.73 -5.49
N THR A 17 -9.69 -7.16 -5.73
CA THR A 17 -8.63 -7.19 -4.72
C THR A 17 -7.36 -6.55 -5.25
N LEU A 18 -6.62 -5.90 -4.36
CA LEU A 18 -5.36 -5.23 -4.67
C LEU A 18 -4.25 -5.82 -3.80
N ALA A 19 -3.07 -6.01 -4.40
CA ALA A 19 -1.87 -6.44 -3.69
C ALA A 19 -0.64 -5.64 -4.15
N ILE A 20 0.29 -5.42 -3.21
CA ILE A 20 1.62 -4.87 -3.46
C ILE A 20 2.61 -6.04 -3.43
N GLU A 21 3.38 -6.20 -4.50
CA GLU A 21 4.38 -7.25 -4.69
C GLU A 21 5.72 -6.65 -5.15
N GLY A 22 6.80 -7.43 -5.03
CA GLY A 22 8.09 -7.07 -5.64
C GLY A 22 8.84 -5.88 -5.00
N VAL A 23 8.34 -5.32 -3.90
CA VAL A 23 9.07 -4.32 -3.12
C VAL A 23 10.18 -5.01 -2.31
N VAL A 24 11.41 -4.54 -2.44
CA VAL A 24 12.60 -5.15 -1.82
C VAL A 24 13.22 -4.24 -0.79
N GLY A 25 13.38 -4.76 0.43
CA GLY A 25 14.28 -4.24 1.45
C GLY A 25 13.79 -3.00 2.20
N PRO A 26 14.59 -2.53 3.17
CA PRO A 26 14.43 -1.20 3.71
C PRO A 26 14.75 -0.16 2.63
N VAL A 27 14.09 0.99 2.69
CA VAL A 27 14.26 2.10 1.75
C VAL A 27 15.13 3.19 2.35
N ARG A 28 15.83 3.96 1.52
CA ARG A 28 16.57 5.14 2.00
C ARG A 28 15.94 6.45 1.56
N PRO A 29 16.19 7.55 2.29
CA PRO A 29 15.79 8.89 1.86
C PRO A 29 16.32 9.22 0.45
N GLY A 30 15.47 9.79 -0.40
CA GLY A 30 15.84 10.21 -1.75
C GLY A 30 15.90 9.09 -2.80
N GLU A 31 15.67 7.84 -2.40
CA GLU A 31 15.61 6.71 -3.35
C GLU A 31 14.28 6.66 -4.10
N VAL A 32 14.24 5.87 -5.18
CA VAL A 32 13.01 5.55 -5.89
C VAL A 32 12.52 4.18 -5.44
N LEU A 33 11.41 4.16 -4.70
CA LEU A 33 10.74 2.94 -4.29
C LEU A 33 10.05 2.30 -5.50
N ARG A 34 10.39 1.04 -5.78
CA ARG A 34 9.86 0.29 -6.92
C ARG A 34 9.17 -0.97 -6.46
N GLY A 35 8.16 -1.37 -7.23
CA GLY A 35 7.45 -2.61 -7.01
C GLY A 35 6.36 -2.82 -8.05
N THR A 36 5.45 -3.72 -7.74
CA THR A 36 4.37 -4.12 -8.63
C THR A 36 3.06 -4.11 -7.87
N LEU A 37 2.04 -3.54 -8.49
CA LEU A 37 0.65 -3.63 -8.07
C LEU A 37 -0.03 -4.73 -8.87
N VAL A 38 -0.77 -5.57 -8.16
CA VAL A 38 -1.59 -6.63 -8.75
C VAL A 38 -3.04 -6.36 -8.37
N LEU A 39 -3.84 -6.01 -9.37
CA LEU A 39 -5.28 -5.82 -9.24
C LEU A 39 -5.98 -7.03 -9.86
N LEU A 40 -6.81 -7.72 -9.08
CA LEU A 40 -7.58 -8.88 -9.52
C LEU A 40 -9.07 -8.55 -9.45
N GLY A 41 -9.76 -8.72 -10.58
CA GLY A 41 -11.20 -8.52 -10.70
C GLY A 41 -12.01 -9.49 -9.85
N GLY A 42 -13.12 -8.98 -9.33
CA GLY A 42 -14.07 -9.74 -8.53
C GLY A 42 -14.99 -10.62 -9.38
N THR A 43 -16.23 -10.81 -8.94
CA THR A 43 -17.26 -11.54 -9.70
C THR A 43 -17.98 -10.67 -10.72
N TYR A 44 -18.04 -9.36 -10.49
CA TYR A 44 -18.65 -8.36 -11.38
C TYR A 44 -17.61 -7.40 -11.95
N GLU A 45 -17.94 -6.83 -13.11
CA GLU A 45 -17.12 -5.82 -13.75
C GLU A 45 -17.24 -4.49 -13.02
N VAL A 46 -16.12 -3.79 -12.87
CA VAL A 46 -16.06 -2.52 -12.17
C VAL A 46 -15.23 -1.51 -12.95
N PRO A 47 -15.67 -0.25 -13.07
CA PRO A 47 -14.85 0.78 -13.69
C PRO A 47 -13.63 1.05 -12.80
N VAL A 48 -12.44 1.09 -13.39
CA VAL A 48 -11.21 1.41 -12.68
C VAL A 48 -10.37 2.34 -13.51
N GLU A 49 -10.21 3.58 -13.05
CA GLU A 49 -9.49 4.61 -13.81
C GLU A 49 -8.00 4.66 -13.42
N ARG A 50 -7.73 4.47 -12.12
CA ARG A 50 -6.41 4.74 -11.54
C ARG A 50 -6.17 3.96 -10.26
N VAL A 51 -4.90 3.84 -9.89
CA VAL A 51 -4.45 3.44 -8.56
C VAL A 51 -3.77 4.62 -7.90
N LEU A 52 -4.17 4.93 -6.67
CA LEU A 52 -3.52 5.89 -5.81
C LEU A 52 -2.48 5.16 -4.96
N LEU A 53 -1.25 5.67 -4.97
CA LEU A 53 -0.15 5.11 -4.21
C LEU A 53 0.38 6.17 -3.25
N HIS A 54 0.34 5.90 -1.95
CA HIS A 54 0.81 6.81 -0.91
C HIS A 54 1.92 6.14 -0.10
N PHE A 55 2.97 6.90 0.22
CA PHE A 55 3.92 6.53 1.25
C PHE A 55 3.63 7.40 2.46
N ASP A 56 3.23 6.76 3.54
CA ASP A 56 2.77 7.41 4.76
C ASP A 56 3.77 7.19 5.88
N GLU A 57 4.01 8.25 6.64
CA GLU A 57 4.69 8.25 7.92
C GLU A 57 3.65 8.20 9.03
N GLN A 58 3.82 7.28 9.98
CA GLN A 58 2.99 7.14 11.16
C GLN A 58 3.83 7.50 12.40
N HIS A 59 3.32 8.42 13.21
CA HIS A 59 3.92 8.79 14.50
C HIS A 59 3.04 8.32 15.65
N LEU A 60 3.63 7.60 16.59
CA LEU A 60 3.05 7.21 17.86
C LEU A 60 3.51 8.20 18.93
N THR A 61 2.61 9.06 19.40
CA THR A 61 2.98 10.17 20.30
C THR A 61 3.16 9.73 21.77
N HIS A 62 2.81 8.50 22.14
CA HIS A 62 3.02 7.96 23.48
C HIS A 62 3.19 6.43 23.45
N MET A 63 4.40 5.93 23.73
CA MET A 63 4.63 4.51 24.02
C MET A 63 4.43 4.29 25.52
N VAL A 64 3.26 3.79 25.93
CA VAL A 64 3.02 3.45 27.34
C VAL A 64 3.96 2.31 27.73
N PRO A 65 4.70 2.38 28.86
CA PRO A 65 5.54 1.28 29.32
C PRO A 65 4.68 0.02 29.54
N SER A 66 4.98 -1.02 28.78
CA SER A 66 4.51 -2.41 28.91
C SER A 66 3.07 -2.62 29.42
N GLY A 67 2.14 -2.83 28.49
CA GLY A 67 1.14 -3.90 28.66
C GLY A 67 -0.32 -3.54 28.88
N ALA A 68 -0.78 -2.28 28.75
CA ALA A 68 -2.18 -1.99 29.10
C ALA A 68 -2.99 -1.04 28.20
N ALA A 69 -2.41 -0.35 27.20
CA ALA A 69 -3.23 0.50 26.32
C ALA A 69 -2.65 0.64 24.91
N PRO A 70 -3.51 0.71 23.86
CA PRO A 70 -3.09 1.21 22.56
C PRO A 70 -2.59 2.66 22.67
N PRO A 71 -1.69 3.10 21.77
CA PRO A 71 -1.14 4.46 21.79
C PRO A 71 -2.25 5.52 21.77
N ASP A 72 -2.09 6.57 22.59
CA ASP A 72 -3.12 7.61 22.82
C ASP A 72 -3.41 8.45 21.56
N ARG A 73 -2.41 8.63 20.69
CA ARG A 73 -2.53 9.37 19.42
C ARG A 73 -1.62 8.76 18.37
N GLU A 74 -2.22 8.47 17.22
CA GLU A 74 -1.54 8.12 15.98
C GLU A 74 -1.77 9.29 15.01
N SER A 75 -0.69 9.87 14.51
CA SER A 75 -0.77 10.81 13.38
C SER A 75 -0.18 10.15 12.14
N ARG A 76 -0.94 10.18 11.05
CA ARG A 76 -0.49 9.73 9.74
C ARG A 76 -0.25 10.93 8.84
N ARG A 77 0.93 10.97 8.22
CA ARG A 77 1.35 12.02 7.29
C ARG A 77 1.80 11.40 5.99
N GLN A 78 1.15 11.77 4.90
CA GLN A 78 1.62 11.42 3.56
C GLN A 78 2.93 12.14 3.26
N VAL A 79 3.98 11.39 2.96
CA VAL A 79 5.32 11.91 2.64
C VAL A 79 5.65 11.80 1.15
N ALA A 80 5.05 10.85 0.44
CA ALA A 80 5.12 10.76 -1.03
C ALA A 80 3.80 10.22 -1.58
N ALA A 81 3.49 10.57 -2.83
CA ALA A 81 2.36 9.99 -3.54
C ALA A 81 2.60 9.90 -5.05
N ALA A 82 1.94 8.95 -5.68
CA ALA A 82 1.85 8.81 -7.12
C ALA A 82 0.44 8.34 -7.51
N GLU A 83 0.04 8.73 -8.72
CA GLU A 83 -1.18 8.24 -9.36
C GLU A 83 -0.77 7.44 -10.59
N LEU A 84 -1.30 6.23 -10.70
CA LEU A 84 -1.01 5.31 -11.80
C LEU A 84 -2.28 5.12 -12.60
N ALA A 85 -2.30 5.67 -13.82
CA ALA A 85 -3.37 5.43 -14.76
C ALA A 85 -3.40 3.95 -15.16
N LEU A 86 -4.60 3.38 -15.28
CA LEU A 86 -4.79 2.05 -15.85
C LEU A 86 -5.20 2.17 -17.32
N ASP A 87 -4.59 1.37 -18.18
CA ASP A 87 -4.95 1.34 -19.61
C ASP A 87 -6.33 0.69 -19.87
N ALA A 88 -6.94 0.11 -18.83
CA ALA A 88 -8.22 -0.56 -18.91
C ALA A 88 -9.27 0.24 -18.11
N PRO A 89 -10.32 0.77 -18.74
CA PRO A 89 -11.35 1.56 -18.05
C PRO A 89 -12.27 0.70 -17.18
N VAL A 90 -12.28 -0.62 -17.39
CA VAL A 90 -13.11 -1.59 -16.67
C VAL A 90 -12.26 -2.81 -16.34
N LEU A 91 -12.26 -3.19 -15.07
CA LEU A 91 -11.69 -4.44 -14.59
C LEU A 91 -12.77 -5.52 -14.66
N ARG A 92 -12.55 -6.52 -15.51
CA ARG A 92 -13.50 -7.61 -15.75
C ARG A 92 -13.43 -8.68 -14.67
N SER A 93 -14.46 -9.52 -14.61
CA SER A 93 -14.53 -10.67 -13.70
C SER A 93 -13.32 -11.58 -13.86
N GLY A 94 -12.57 -11.79 -12.77
CA GLY A 94 -11.34 -12.60 -12.75
C GLY A 94 -10.16 -12.05 -13.56
N GLU A 95 -10.26 -10.86 -14.15
CA GLU A 95 -9.16 -10.23 -14.88
C GLU A 95 -8.03 -9.86 -13.93
N ARG A 96 -6.78 -10.07 -14.36
CA ARG A 96 -5.59 -9.68 -13.60
C ARG A 96 -4.85 -8.57 -14.33
N ILE A 97 -4.78 -7.41 -13.70
CA ILE A 97 -3.97 -6.28 -14.15
C ILE A 97 -2.71 -6.23 -13.27
N VAL A 98 -1.56 -6.10 -13.93
CA VAL A 98 -0.25 -5.99 -13.27
C VAL A 98 0.37 -4.66 -13.70
N ARG A 99 0.76 -3.84 -12.73
CA ARG A 99 1.39 -2.52 -13.00
C ARG A 99 2.62 -2.31 -12.16
N GLU A 100 3.72 -2.00 -12.82
CA GLU A 100 4.92 -1.55 -12.14
C GLU A 100 4.75 -0.10 -11.68
N PHE A 101 5.38 0.24 -10.57
CA PHE A 101 5.41 1.60 -10.08
C PHE A 101 6.83 2.03 -9.71
N ALA A 102 7.03 3.34 -9.72
CA ALA A 102 8.23 4.01 -9.26
C ALA A 102 7.81 5.26 -8.48
N LEU A 103 8.01 5.23 -7.16
CA LEU A 103 7.65 6.31 -6.25
C LEU A 103 8.93 6.98 -5.73
N PRO A 104 9.26 8.20 -6.15
CA PRO A 104 10.38 8.93 -5.60
C PRO A 104 10.11 9.29 -4.14
N LEU A 105 11.00 8.90 -3.24
CA LEU A 105 10.94 9.22 -1.82
C LEU A 105 11.64 10.55 -1.54
N PRO A 106 11.16 11.36 -0.59
CA PRO A 106 11.81 12.61 -0.24
C PRO A 106 13.18 12.35 0.41
N PRO A 107 14.18 13.22 0.19
CA PRO A 107 15.51 13.06 0.79
C PRO A 107 15.55 13.41 2.28
N GLN A 108 14.46 13.96 2.85
CA GLN A 108 14.37 14.34 4.26
C GLN A 108 13.60 13.31 5.12
N LEU A 109 13.48 12.05 4.65
CA LEU A 109 12.90 10.99 5.47
C LEU A 109 13.78 10.71 6.68
N GLU A 110 13.15 10.48 7.82
CA GLU A 110 13.83 10.05 9.04
C GLU A 110 13.85 8.51 9.08
N PRO A 111 14.87 7.89 9.70
CA PRO A 111 14.87 6.45 9.88
C PRO A 111 13.66 5.97 10.69
N SER A 112 13.20 4.75 10.42
CA SER A 112 12.24 4.08 11.28
C SER A 112 12.88 3.86 12.66
N ASP A 113 12.33 4.50 13.69
CA ASP A 113 12.69 4.34 15.09
C ASP A 113 11.42 4.26 15.94
N GLY A 114 11.49 3.78 17.19
CA GLY A 114 10.32 3.40 18.03
C GLY A 114 8.97 4.09 17.74
N PRO A 115 8.86 5.43 17.77
CA PRO A 115 7.61 6.15 17.51
C PRO A 115 7.27 6.35 16.02
N ARG A 116 8.22 6.16 15.09
CA ARG A 116 8.10 6.43 13.66
C ARG A 116 8.10 5.15 12.83
N ALA A 117 6.98 4.92 12.15
CA ALA A 117 6.82 3.81 11.20
C ALA A 117 6.44 4.36 9.82
N TYR A 118 6.70 3.57 8.78
CA TYR A 118 6.31 3.92 7.42
C TYR A 118 5.52 2.79 6.77
N ALA A 119 4.58 3.17 5.91
CA ALA A 119 3.78 2.24 5.14
C ALA A 119 3.59 2.73 3.70
N LEU A 120 3.69 1.80 2.75
CA LEU A 120 3.23 2.00 1.40
C LEU A 120 1.77 1.55 1.31
N LEU A 121 0.89 2.48 0.96
CA LEU A 121 -0.52 2.23 0.73
C LEU A 121 -0.81 2.32 -0.76
N ALA A 122 -1.59 1.36 -1.25
CA ALA A 122 -2.19 1.41 -2.57
C ALA A 122 -3.71 1.32 -2.42
N GLU A 123 -4.41 2.17 -3.14
CA GLU A 123 -5.87 2.27 -3.10
C GLU A 123 -6.41 2.40 -4.52
N VAL A 124 -7.51 1.71 -4.79
CA VAL A 124 -8.24 1.89 -6.04
C VAL A 124 -9.61 2.46 -5.71
N PRO A 125 -9.91 3.70 -6.08
CA PRO A 125 -11.22 4.28 -5.84
C PRO A 125 -12.23 3.63 -6.79
N ILE A 126 -13.14 2.82 -6.25
CA ILE A 126 -14.24 2.21 -7.01
C ILE A 126 -15.53 2.50 -6.23
N ALA A 127 -16.55 2.99 -6.93
CA ALA A 127 -17.81 3.34 -6.29
C ALA A 127 -18.41 2.15 -5.51
N GLY A 128 -18.47 2.27 -4.19
CA GLY A 128 -19.05 1.26 -3.29
C GLY A 128 -18.09 0.18 -2.79
N VAL A 129 -16.85 0.11 -3.30
CA VAL A 129 -15.81 -0.83 -2.84
C VAL A 129 -14.44 -0.21 -3.02
N ASP A 130 -13.68 0.06 -1.95
CA ASP A 130 -12.32 0.60 -2.08
C ASP A 130 -11.29 -0.48 -1.73
N PRO A 131 -10.88 -1.33 -2.69
CA PRO A 131 -9.83 -2.30 -2.41
C PRO A 131 -8.52 -1.55 -2.13
N ARG A 132 -7.92 -1.90 -0.99
CA ARG A 132 -6.70 -1.30 -0.48
C ARG A 132 -5.68 -2.36 -0.11
N ALA A 133 -4.41 -2.02 -0.27
CA ALA A 133 -3.28 -2.82 0.18
C ALA A 133 -2.31 -1.93 0.96
N GLU A 134 -1.80 -2.43 2.07
CA GLU A 134 -0.84 -1.73 2.92
C GLU A 134 0.37 -2.63 3.14
N LEU A 135 1.56 -2.07 2.92
CA LEU A 135 2.84 -2.74 3.10
C LEU A 135 3.71 -1.90 4.04
N PRO A 136 3.91 -2.33 5.29
CA PRO A 136 4.87 -1.70 6.18
C PRO A 136 6.29 -1.77 5.59
N LEU A 137 7.03 -0.67 5.68
CA LEU A 137 8.40 -0.56 5.19
C LEU A 137 9.28 0.13 6.22
N ASP A 138 10.53 -0.33 6.33
CA ASP A 138 11.54 0.31 7.15
C ASP A 138 12.29 1.36 6.33
N VAL A 139 12.45 2.56 6.88
CA VAL A 139 13.36 3.57 6.36
C VAL A 139 14.68 3.47 7.12
N VAL A 140 15.79 3.41 6.40
CA VAL A 140 17.15 3.39 6.99
C VAL A 140 17.97 4.58 6.51
N ALA A 141 18.89 5.03 7.36
CA ALA A 141 19.83 6.11 7.06
C ALA A 141 20.82 5.74 5.94
#